data_AF-A0A9D4U1F1-F1
#
_entry.id   AF-A0A9D4U1F1-F1
#
_cell.length_a   1.000
_cell.length_b   1.000
_cell.length_c   1.000
_cell.angle_alpha   90.00
_cell.angle_beta   90.00
_cell.angle_gamma   90.00
#
_symmetry.space_group_name_H-M   'P 1'
#
loop_
_entity.id
_entity.type
_entity.pdbx_description
1 polymer ?
#
loop_
_entity_poly.entity_id
_entity_poly.type
_entity_poly.pdbx_seq_one_letter_code
_entity_poly.pdbx_strand_id
1 'polypeptide(L)' 'MAGFLLLDMRYENGGFDYLHNGCNPRIIHRDIKSTNILLNDNMEAKISDFGISRDYIKSENGAPSTSLMGSIGYMDPE' A
#
# COMPACT_ATOMS: atom_id res chain seq x y z
N MET A 1 -6.72 -14.34 -4.60
CA MET A 1 -6.32 -12.98 -4.18
C MET A 1 -7.24 -11.93 -4.84
N ALA A 2 -8.53 -11.88 -4.49
CA ALA A 2 -9.51 -11.04 -5.21
C ALA A 2 -10.12 -9.91 -4.36
N GLY A 3 -9.59 -9.64 -3.16
CA GLY A 3 -10.19 -8.68 -2.22
C GLY A 3 -9.58 -7.28 -2.18
N PHE A 4 -8.43 -7.04 -2.82
CA PHE A 4 -7.63 -5.82 -2.60
C PHE A 4 -7.69 -4.78 -3.72
N LEU A 5 -8.52 -4.96 -4.75
CA LEU A 5 -8.48 -4.07 -5.92
C LEU A 5 -8.74 -2.60 -5.58
N LEU A 6 -9.49 -2.34 -4.50
CA LEU A 6 -9.70 -1.01 -3.93
C LEU A 6 -9.87 -1.09 -2.41
N LEU A 7 -8.94 -0.56 -1.63
CA LEU A 7 -9.01 -0.55 -0.17
C LEU A 7 -9.62 0.75 0.35
N ASP A 8 -10.77 0.68 1.03
CA ASP A 8 -11.44 1.86 1.61
C ASP A 8 -10.58 2.51 2.71
N MET A 9 -10.35 3.82 2.60
CA MET A 9 -9.58 4.58 3.57
C MET A 9 -10.35 4.90 4.85
N ARG A 10 -11.66 4.72 4.91
CA ARG A 10 -12.50 4.99 6.10
C ARG A 10 -12.63 3.80 7.06
N TYR A 11 -11.85 2.74 6.87
CA TYR A 11 -11.78 1.65 7.85
C TYR A 11 -11.50 2.22 9.26
N GLU A 12 -11.91 1.55 10.33
CA GLU A 12 -11.85 2.09 11.71
C GLU A 12 -10.45 2.60 12.12
N ASN A 13 -9.39 2.10 11.49
CA ASN A 13 -8.02 2.57 11.67
C ASN A 13 -7.37 3.20 10.39
N GLY A 14 -8.13 3.33 9.29
CA GLY A 14 -7.64 3.83 8.00
C GLY A 14 -7.06 2.75 7.08
N GLY A 15 -7.06 3.01 5.77
CA GLY A 15 -6.57 2.05 4.76
C GLY A 15 -5.09 1.67 4.95
N PHE A 16 -4.24 2.60 5.37
CA PHE A 16 -2.82 2.33 5.62
C PHE A 16 -2.58 1.46 6.85
N ASP A 17 -3.31 1.70 7.94
CA ASP A 17 -3.21 0.87 9.13
C ASP A 17 -3.63 -0.57 8.83
N TYR A 18 -4.66 -0.76 8.02
CA TYR A 18 -5.07 -2.10 7.61
C TYR A 18 -3.95 -2.84 6.85
N LEU A 19 -3.24 -2.17 5.94
CA LEU A 19 -2.12 -2.79 5.21
C LEU A 19 -0.94 -3.11 6.14
N HIS A 20 -0.60 -2.20 7.05
CA HIS A 20 0.59 -2.30 7.89
C HIS A 20 0.40 -3.11 9.16
N ASN A 21 -0.80 -3.13 9.74
CA ASN A 21 -1.09 -3.73 11.04
C ASN A 21 -2.24 -4.75 10.99
N GLY A 22 -3.15 -4.63 10.01
CA GLY A 22 -4.28 -5.55 9.84
C GLY A 22 -3.97 -6.79 9.00
N CYS A 23 -2.98 -6.72 8.11
CA CYS A 23 -2.57 -7.83 7.23
C CYS A 23 -1.40 -8.63 7.83
N ASN A 24 -1.46 -9.97 7.68
CA ASN A 24 -0.38 -10.87 8.06
C ASN A 24 -0.10 -11.88 6.91
N PRO A 25 1.03 -11.75 6.19
CA PRO A 25 2.11 -10.77 6.39
C PRO A 25 1.65 -9.34 6.09
N ARG A 26 2.36 -8.36 6.69
CA ARG A 26 2.10 -6.93 6.45
C ARG A 26 2.31 -6.60 4.98
N ILE A 27 1.53 -5.69 4.42
CA ILE A 27 1.63 -5.32 3.00
C ILE A 27 2.23 -3.92 2.89
N ILE A 28 3.26 -3.75 2.06
CA ILE A 28 3.84 -2.45 1.72
C ILE A 28 3.41 -2.09 0.30
N HIS A 29 2.74 -0.95 0.12
CA HIS A 29 2.22 -0.54 -1.19
C HIS A 29 3.30 -0.05 -2.17
N ARG A 30 4.30 0.69 -1.68
CA ARG A 30 5.44 1.24 -2.44
C ARG A 30 5.14 2.27 -3.54
N ASP A 31 3.87 2.63 -3.80
CA ASP A 31 3.52 3.67 -4.80
C ASP A 31 2.30 4.48 -4.37
N ILE A 32 2.42 5.15 -3.22
CA ILE A 32 1.36 6.02 -2.71
C ILE A 32 1.49 7.40 -3.35
N LYS A 33 0.48 7.75 -4.16
CA LYS A 33 0.34 9.04 -4.84
C LYS A 33 -1.14 9.36 -5.03
N SER A 34 -1.45 10.63 -5.25
CA SER A 34 -2.84 11.10 -5.42
C SER A 34 -3.56 10.39 -6.57
N THR A 35 -2.86 10.06 -7.67
CA THR A 35 -3.45 9.33 -8.80
C THR A 35 -3.82 7.88 -8.48
N ASN A 36 -3.29 7.32 -7.38
CA ASN A 36 -3.59 5.98 -6.89
C ASN A 36 -4.65 5.99 -5.78
N ILE A 37 -5.20 7.17 -5.44
CA ILE A 37 -6.34 7.30 -4.54
C ILE A 37 -7.58 7.59 -5.39
N LEU A 38 -8.45 6.59 -5.55
CA LEU A 38 -9.69 6.75 -6.30
C LEU A 38 -10.81 7.25 -5.39
N LEU A 39 -11.72 8.04 -5.95
CA LEU A 39 -12.96 8.44 -5.30
C LEU A 39 -14.11 7.74 -6.00
N ASN A 40 -15.05 7.18 -5.23
CA ASN A 40 -16.33 6.73 -5.78
C ASN A 40 -17.39 7.86 -5.74
N ASP A 41 -18.59 7.56 -6.22
CA ASP A 41 -19.72 8.52 -6.31
C ASP A 41 -20.12 9.12 -4.94
N ASN A 42 -19.79 8.45 -3.84
CA ASN A 42 -20.06 8.89 -2.48
C ASN A 42 -18.89 9.71 -1.89
N MET A 43 -17.91 10.12 -2.70
CA MET A 43 -16.68 10.81 -2.27
C MET A 43 -15.84 9.98 -1.29
N GLU A 44 -15.93 8.65 -1.38
CA GLU A 44 -15.21 7.72 -0.52
C GLU A 44 -13.89 7.36 -1.19
N ALA A 45 -12.80 7.59 -0.46
CA ALA A 45 -11.48 7.40 -0.99
C ALA A 45 -11.01 5.95 -0.82
N LYS A 46 -10.47 5.38 -1.91
CA LYS A 46 -9.95 4.02 -1.95
C LYS A 46 -8.54 3.98 -2.52
N ILE A 47 -7.66 3.22 -1.88
CA ILE A 47 -6.28 2.98 -2.35
C ILE A 47 -6.35 1.97 -3.50
N SER A 48 -5.62 2.25 -4.58
CA SER A 48 -5.55 1.46 -5.81
C SER A 48 -4.10 1.27 -6.26
N ASP A 49 -3.90 0.43 -7.28
CA ASP A 49 -2.59 0.16 -7.91
C ASP A 49 -1.57 -0.53 -6.99
N PHE A 50 -1.90 -1.76 -6.60
CA PHE A 50 -1.02 -2.64 -5.85
C PHE A 50 0.02 -3.36 -6.74
N GLY A 51 0.23 -2.90 -7.99
CA GLY A 51 1.07 -3.59 -8.98
C GLY A 51 2.53 -3.77 -8.55
N ILE A 52 3.01 -2.85 -7.71
CA ILE A 52 4.32 -2.94 -7.06
C ILE A 52 4.20 -3.12 -5.55
N SER A 53 3.08 -3.56 -5.01
CA SER A 53 2.99 -3.89 -3.59
C SER A 53 3.83 -5.12 -3.25
N ARG A 54 4.21 -5.28 -1.98
CA ARG A 54 5.00 -6.43 -1.53
C ARG A 54 4.63 -6.82 -0.10
N ASP A 55 4.52 -8.13 0.12
CA ASP A 55 4.46 -8.68 1.46
C ASP A 55 5.78 -8.41 2.18
N TYR A 56 5.68 -7.80 3.36
CA TYR A 56 6.79 -7.65 4.28
C TYR A 56 7.02 -8.97 4.99
N ILE A 57 7.80 -9.83 4.36
CA ILE A 57 8.35 -11.03 4.97
C ILE A 57 9.66 -10.61 5.62
N LYS A 58 9.70 -10.64 6.96
CA LYS A 58 10.94 -10.43 7.70
C LYS A 58 11.86 -11.61 7.40
N SER A 59 12.71 -11.49 6.38
CA SER A 59 13.77 -12.46 6.10
C SER A 59 14.62 -12.60 7.36
N GLU A 60 14.95 -13.83 7.72
CA GLU A 60 15.87 -14.14 8.83
C GLU A 60 17.24 -13.43 8.66
N ASN A 61 17.55 -13.00 7.43
CA ASN A 61 18.78 -12.28 7.05
C ASN A 61 18.58 -10.79 6.69
N GLY A 62 17.44 -10.19 7.05
CA GLY A 62 17.29 -8.73 7.16
C GLY A 62 17.29 -7.89 5.87
N ALA A 63 17.52 -8.44 4.69
CA ALA A 63 17.52 -7.64 3.46
C ALA A 63 16.19 -7.78 2.68
N PRO A 64 15.29 -6.77 2.69
CA PRO A 64 14.28 -6.66 1.64
C PRO A 64 15.01 -6.48 0.29
N SER A 65 14.55 -7.16 -0.76
CA SER A 65 15.12 -6.96 -2.10
C SER A 65 14.71 -5.57 -2.60
N THR A 66 15.63 -4.60 -2.52
CA THR A 66 15.42 -3.17 -2.78
C THR A 66 15.71 -2.83 -4.24
N SER A 67 14.83 -3.28 -5.14
CA SER A 67 14.69 -2.53 -6.39
C SER A 67 14.05 -1.19 -6.04
N LEU A 68 14.68 -0.09 -6.45
CA LEU A 68 14.08 1.25 -6.33
C LEU A 68 12.74 1.24 -7.08
N MET A 69 11.65 1.47 -6.34
CA MET A 69 10.28 1.34 -6.80
C MET A 69 9.47 2.48 -6.20
N GLY A 70 8.60 3.07 -7.00
CA GLY A 70 7.75 4.19 -6.60
C GLY A 70 7.84 5.35 -7.58
N SER A 71 7.01 6.36 -7.36
CA SER A 71 6.92 7.54 -8.22
C SER A 71 7.85 8.67 -7.74
N ILE A 72 8.59 9.27 -8.67
CA ILE A 72 9.49 10.40 -8.38
C ILE A 72 8.67 11.54 -7.74
N GLY A 73 9.17 12.09 -6.63
CA GLY A 73 8.50 13.12 -5.83
C GLY A 73 7.60 12.58 -4.70
N TYR A 74 7.32 11.27 -4.68
CA TYR A 74 6.60 10.58 -3.60
C TYR A 74 7.46 9.54 -2.87
N MET A 75 8.65 9.23 -3.40
CA MET A 75 9.60 8.32 -2.77
C MET A 75 10.26 8.98 -1.55
N ASP A 76 10.43 8.19 -0.49
CA ASP A 76 11.22 8.59 0.67
C ASP A 76 12.68 8.85 0.26
N PRO A 77 13.38 9.80 0.91
CA PRO A 77 14.73 10.22 0.52
C PRO A 77 15.87 9.27 0.97
N GLU A 78 15.55 8.17 1.66
CA GLU A 78 16.53 7.28 2.33
C GLU A 78 17.24 6.29 1.40
#